data_AF-A0A7K5FZB4-F1
#
_entry.id   AF-A0A7K5FZB4-F1
#
_cell.length_a   1.000
_cell.length_b   1.000
_cell.length_c   1.000
_cell.angle_alpha   90.00
_cell.angle_beta   90.00
_cell.angle_gamma   90.00
#
_symmetry.space_group_name_H-M   'P 1'
#
loop_
_entity.id
_entity.type
_entity.pdbx_description
1 polymer ?
#
loop_
_entity_poly.entity_id
_entity_poly.type
_entity_poly.pdbx_seq_one_letter_code
_entity_poly.pdbx_strand_id
1 'polypeptide(L)'
;CPPRCLCPAAAPSPTLLCARTGLLAVPPLLDRGAVELRLADNFIGAVGRSDFANMSSLVHLTLSRNGLRRLAPGAFADLRALRALHLDGNRLPALSGAQLRGLANLRHLILANNQLAAIEPAAFAAFAATVEDLDLSHNNLPALPWDAVASMASLATLTLDHNLLERVPAGTVARLPRLARLDLTANRLRALPPVPGPPGPTLAAGGNPLHCNCELLWLRRLAQPDRLESCASPPPLAGRLLWAVPEEELTCSAPAIAAAAARPSAVIEGQPLTLACAAAGDPPPALHWLGPDGRLVQNGSRRAVGHDGTLELRVATLGDHGAFTCVASNAAGEAAARVAVAVLPLPVPHGDAGDDGAGGAAAVGAGASDMARAGGNETRAPGERRVVAAEVDAVCVSMCLYASPRVSMAPPITLSPRRLLPPSSRSFTLRDLAAGREYELCVAALQGAGGSAPPVTHPLGCVRFSTAPAGSASPPGCAALPRAHFLGGTVIIVIGAAIAASVLLFILILTARYKAAAASRRLPTVTSVCSQTNGAH
;
A
#
# COMPACT_ATOMS: atom_id res chain seq x y z
N CYS A 1 43.44 -14.00 -29.25
CA CYS A 1 42.08 -14.54 -29.41
C CYS A 1 42.06 -15.98 -28.91
N PRO A 2 41.07 -16.43 -28.12
CA PRO A 2 40.96 -17.83 -27.70
C PRO A 2 40.82 -18.78 -28.89
N PRO A 3 41.31 -20.03 -28.78
CA PRO A 3 41.08 -21.04 -29.80
C PRO A 3 39.57 -21.31 -29.94
N ARG A 4 39.09 -21.48 -31.18
CA ARG A 4 37.68 -21.61 -31.57
C ARG A 4 36.84 -20.33 -31.53
N CYS A 5 37.35 -19.21 -31.05
CA CYS A 5 36.65 -17.94 -31.09
C CYS A 5 37.10 -17.06 -32.26
N LEU A 6 36.24 -16.15 -32.67
CA LEU A 6 36.52 -15.12 -33.68
C LEU A 6 36.70 -13.77 -32.97
N CYS A 7 37.82 -13.10 -33.24
CA CYS A 7 38.13 -11.78 -32.73
C CYS A 7 38.43 -10.86 -33.92
N PRO A 8 37.43 -10.08 -34.40
CA PRO A 8 37.61 -9.20 -35.55
C PRO A 8 38.60 -8.07 -35.21
N ALA A 9 39.67 -7.93 -35.99
CA ALA A 9 40.69 -6.92 -35.77
C ALA A 9 40.29 -5.49 -36.23
N ALA A 10 39.20 -5.36 -37.00
CA ALA A 10 38.81 -4.13 -37.69
C ALA A 10 37.45 -3.54 -37.26
N ALA A 11 36.89 -4.00 -36.13
CA ALA A 11 35.64 -3.44 -35.59
C ALA A 11 35.92 -2.16 -34.80
N PRO A 12 35.01 -1.15 -34.83
CA PRO A 12 35.14 0.07 -34.04
C PRO A 12 35.12 -0.18 -32.52
N SER A 13 34.71 -1.38 -32.09
CA SER A 13 34.77 -1.87 -30.71
C SER A 13 35.31 -3.31 -30.69
N PRO A 14 36.20 -3.67 -29.74
CA PRO A 14 36.75 -5.02 -29.64
C PRO A 14 35.65 -6.02 -29.24
N THR A 15 35.22 -6.84 -30.20
CA THR A 15 34.18 -7.87 -30.01
C THR A 15 34.81 -9.27 -30.03
N LEU A 16 34.36 -10.14 -29.12
CA LEU A 16 34.84 -11.51 -29.01
C LEU A 16 33.67 -12.50 -29.17
N LEU A 17 33.70 -13.25 -30.26
CA LEU A 17 32.61 -14.15 -30.68
C LEU A 17 33.01 -15.61 -30.48
N CYS A 18 32.39 -16.29 -29.52
CA CYS A 18 32.62 -17.69 -29.19
C CYS A 18 31.34 -18.54 -29.26
N ALA A 19 30.32 -18.09 -30.00
CA ALA A 19 29.03 -18.77 -30.03
C ALA A 19 29.08 -20.08 -30.83
N ARG A 20 28.39 -21.14 -30.36
CA ARG A 20 28.33 -22.47 -31.02
C ARG A 20 29.69 -23.15 -31.21
N THR A 21 30.57 -23.04 -30.22
CA THR A 21 31.95 -23.59 -30.31
C THR A 21 32.17 -24.82 -29.43
N GLY A 22 31.13 -25.23 -28.69
CA GLY A 22 31.15 -26.40 -27.81
C GLY A 22 31.97 -26.19 -26.54
N LEU A 23 32.05 -24.95 -26.05
CA LEU A 23 32.80 -24.63 -24.83
C LEU A 23 32.14 -25.25 -23.60
N LEU A 24 32.94 -25.90 -22.75
CA LEU A 24 32.50 -26.46 -21.46
C LEU A 24 32.70 -25.49 -20.29
N ALA A 25 33.54 -24.48 -20.49
CA ALA A 25 33.89 -23.44 -19.51
C ALA A 25 34.20 -22.13 -20.25
N VAL A 26 34.19 -21.01 -19.52
CA VAL A 26 34.65 -19.73 -20.06
C VAL A 26 36.15 -19.85 -20.42
N PRO A 27 36.58 -19.46 -21.64
CA PRO A 27 37.99 -19.54 -22.01
C PRO A 27 38.87 -18.72 -21.05
N PRO A 28 40.03 -19.22 -20.59
CA PRO A 28 40.84 -18.50 -19.60
C PRO A 28 41.56 -17.27 -20.18
N LEU A 29 41.84 -17.26 -21.48
CA LEU A 29 42.60 -16.22 -22.18
C LEU A 29 41.68 -15.28 -22.98
N LEU A 30 40.80 -14.57 -22.28
CA LEU A 30 39.99 -13.50 -22.86
C LEU A 30 40.76 -12.18 -22.91
N ASP A 31 40.52 -11.40 -23.98
CA ASP A 31 40.98 -10.02 -24.04
C ASP A 31 40.20 -9.17 -23.02
N ARG A 32 40.90 -8.60 -22.04
CA ARG A 32 40.31 -7.81 -20.96
C ARG A 32 39.81 -6.43 -21.44
N GLY A 33 40.24 -5.98 -22.61
CA GLY A 33 39.76 -4.76 -23.27
C GLY A 33 38.47 -4.93 -24.08
N ALA A 34 37.92 -6.15 -24.17
CA ALA A 34 36.72 -6.42 -24.97
C ALA A 34 35.51 -5.60 -24.49
N VAL A 35 34.74 -5.10 -25.46
CA VAL A 35 33.50 -4.33 -25.25
C VAL A 35 32.27 -5.23 -25.39
N GLU A 36 32.36 -6.27 -26.22
CA GLU A 36 31.29 -7.24 -26.43
C GLU A 36 31.85 -8.67 -26.37
N LEU A 37 31.19 -9.52 -25.58
CA LEU A 37 31.56 -10.91 -25.41
C LEU A 37 30.34 -11.81 -25.61
N ARG A 38 30.38 -12.65 -26.65
CA ARG A 38 29.30 -13.58 -26.99
C ARG A 38 29.74 -15.02 -26.79
N LEU A 39 29.24 -15.65 -25.74
CA LEU A 39 29.48 -17.04 -25.34
C LEU A 39 28.22 -17.91 -25.49
N ALA A 40 27.25 -17.46 -26.30
CA ALA A 40 25.97 -18.13 -26.47
C ALA A 40 26.07 -19.52 -27.12
N ASP A 41 25.08 -20.39 -26.89
CA ASP A 41 24.99 -21.70 -27.55
C ASP A 41 26.22 -22.58 -27.29
N ASN A 42 26.59 -22.71 -26.02
CA ASN A 42 27.70 -23.55 -25.57
C ASN A 42 27.21 -24.48 -24.44
N PHE A 43 28.13 -25.17 -23.76
CA PHE A 43 27.83 -26.11 -22.67
C PHE A 43 28.46 -25.66 -21.35
N ILE A 44 28.63 -24.35 -21.15
CA ILE A 44 29.25 -23.80 -19.94
C ILE A 44 28.34 -24.10 -18.74
N GLY A 45 28.89 -24.82 -17.74
CA GLY A 45 28.11 -25.28 -16.58
C GLY A 45 28.11 -24.34 -15.38
N ALA A 46 29.14 -23.49 -15.27
CA ALA A 46 29.28 -22.52 -14.19
C ALA A 46 30.14 -21.33 -14.62
N VAL A 47 29.95 -20.19 -13.95
CA VAL A 47 30.81 -19.01 -14.06
C VAL A 47 31.51 -18.77 -12.72
N GLY A 48 32.84 -18.70 -12.76
CA GLY A 48 33.71 -18.38 -11.63
C GLY A 48 34.04 -16.89 -11.51
N ARG A 49 34.64 -16.51 -10.37
CA ARG A 49 35.07 -15.12 -10.10
C ARG A 49 36.18 -14.64 -11.05
N SER A 50 37.05 -15.54 -11.50
CA SER A 50 38.19 -15.23 -12.36
C SER A 50 37.83 -15.07 -13.84
N ASP A 51 36.69 -15.63 -14.27
CA ASP A 51 36.33 -15.74 -15.69
C ASP A 51 36.26 -14.36 -16.34
N PHE A 52 35.53 -13.44 -15.69
CA PHE A 52 35.32 -12.07 -16.17
C PHE A 52 36.05 -11.01 -15.34
N ALA A 53 37.05 -11.42 -14.54
CA ALA A 53 37.84 -10.51 -13.74
C ALA A 53 38.52 -9.44 -14.62
N ASN A 54 38.61 -8.21 -14.13
CA ASN A 54 39.25 -7.06 -14.80
C ASN A 54 38.72 -6.72 -16.21
N MET A 55 37.50 -7.14 -16.59
CA MET A 55 36.89 -6.77 -17.87
C MET A 55 36.03 -5.50 -17.76
N SER A 56 36.62 -4.40 -17.28
CA SER A 56 35.89 -3.16 -16.95
C SER A 56 35.29 -2.43 -18.15
N SER A 57 35.78 -2.69 -19.36
CA SER A 57 35.30 -2.11 -20.62
C SER A 57 34.12 -2.86 -21.22
N LEU A 58 33.76 -4.03 -20.67
CA LEU A 58 32.72 -4.88 -21.23
C LEU A 58 31.34 -4.25 -21.04
N VAL A 59 30.63 -4.06 -22.14
CA VAL A 59 29.29 -3.44 -22.19
C VAL A 59 28.20 -4.47 -22.43
N HIS A 60 28.47 -5.47 -23.26
CA HIS A 60 27.52 -6.52 -23.63
C HIS A 60 28.10 -7.90 -23.36
N LEU A 61 27.42 -8.68 -22.52
CA LEU A 61 27.79 -10.07 -22.21
C LEU A 61 26.61 -11.00 -22.50
N THR A 62 26.84 -11.95 -23.40
CA THR A 62 25.84 -12.97 -23.76
C THR A 62 26.32 -14.36 -23.34
N LEU A 63 25.60 -14.97 -22.40
CA LEU A 63 25.77 -16.35 -21.92
C LEU A 63 24.53 -17.20 -22.19
N SER A 64 23.67 -16.75 -23.12
CA SER A 64 22.42 -17.41 -23.51
C SER A 64 22.61 -18.86 -23.95
N ARG A 65 21.62 -19.72 -23.71
CA ARG A 65 21.57 -21.11 -24.18
C ARG A 65 22.85 -21.88 -23.82
N ASN A 66 23.14 -21.92 -22.52
CA ASN A 66 24.24 -22.67 -21.91
C ASN A 66 23.71 -23.69 -20.89
N GLY A 67 24.62 -24.34 -20.17
CA GLY A 67 24.29 -25.28 -19.09
C GLY A 67 24.38 -24.68 -17.69
N LEU A 68 24.32 -23.35 -17.53
CA LEU A 68 24.69 -22.69 -16.28
C LEU A 68 23.77 -23.10 -15.13
N ARG A 69 24.35 -23.74 -14.11
CA ARG A 69 23.68 -24.10 -12.85
C ARG A 69 24.12 -23.23 -11.68
N ARG A 70 25.33 -22.65 -11.77
CA ARG A 70 25.97 -21.91 -10.67
C ARG A 70 26.66 -20.66 -11.21
N LEU A 71 26.42 -19.56 -10.51
CA LEU A 71 27.18 -18.32 -10.62
C LEU A 71 27.93 -18.12 -9.31
N ALA A 72 29.25 -17.98 -9.36
CA ALA A 72 30.05 -17.71 -8.18
C ALA A 72 29.75 -16.30 -7.63
N PRO A 73 29.79 -16.09 -6.31
CA PRO A 73 29.74 -14.76 -5.71
C PRO A 73 30.81 -13.83 -6.32
N GLY A 74 30.39 -12.66 -6.78
CA GLY A 74 31.27 -11.67 -7.40
C GLY A 74 31.78 -12.05 -8.80
N ALA A 75 31.16 -13.03 -9.48
CA ALA A 75 31.47 -13.39 -10.88
C ALA A 75 31.45 -12.19 -11.84
N PHE A 76 30.62 -11.18 -11.55
CA PHE A 76 30.45 -9.98 -12.37
C PHE A 76 30.94 -8.69 -11.68
N ALA A 77 31.69 -8.80 -10.58
CA ALA A 77 32.02 -7.66 -9.72
C ALA A 77 32.80 -6.54 -10.41
N ASP A 78 33.63 -6.89 -11.41
CA ASP A 78 34.50 -5.95 -12.12
C ASP A 78 33.86 -5.37 -13.39
N LEU A 79 32.66 -5.84 -13.76
CA LEU A 79 31.96 -5.47 -14.99
C LEU A 79 31.21 -4.14 -14.87
N ARG A 80 31.95 -3.08 -14.51
CA ARG A 80 31.38 -1.77 -14.15
C ARG A 80 30.73 -1.05 -15.32
N ALA A 81 31.15 -1.29 -16.56
CA ALA A 81 30.55 -0.69 -17.76
C ALA A 81 29.40 -1.51 -18.35
N LEU A 82 29.07 -2.67 -17.77
CA LEU A 82 28.11 -3.61 -18.35
C LEU A 82 26.71 -3.00 -18.37
N ARG A 83 26.09 -3.00 -19.55
CA ARG A 83 24.73 -2.50 -19.79
C ARG A 83 23.76 -3.61 -20.11
N ALA A 84 24.21 -4.67 -20.77
CA ALA A 84 23.36 -5.80 -21.14
C ALA A 84 23.99 -7.12 -20.69
N LEU A 85 23.22 -7.89 -19.92
CA LEU A 85 23.58 -9.23 -19.47
C LEU A 85 22.48 -10.21 -19.87
N HIS A 86 22.82 -11.15 -20.74
CA HIS A 86 21.91 -12.18 -21.21
C HIS A 86 22.33 -13.53 -20.60
N LEU A 87 21.45 -14.08 -19.78
CA LEU A 87 21.58 -15.37 -19.09
C LEU A 87 20.41 -16.31 -19.44
N ASP A 88 19.67 -16.01 -20.50
CA ASP A 88 18.50 -16.77 -20.93
C ASP A 88 18.82 -18.20 -21.39
N GLY A 89 17.87 -19.13 -21.27
CA GLY A 89 18.05 -20.51 -21.70
C GLY A 89 19.13 -21.25 -20.92
N ASN A 90 19.18 -21.05 -19.61
CA ASN A 90 20.12 -21.69 -18.69
C ASN A 90 19.37 -22.54 -17.64
N ARG A 91 20.06 -22.97 -16.57
CA ARG A 91 19.51 -23.85 -15.53
C ARG A 91 19.73 -23.28 -14.13
N LEU A 92 19.63 -21.95 -14.00
CA LEU A 92 19.83 -21.26 -12.73
C LEU A 92 18.62 -21.52 -11.81
N PRO A 93 18.82 -22.04 -10.58
CA PRO A 93 17.72 -22.36 -9.67
C PRO A 93 17.28 -21.16 -8.80
N ALA A 94 18.20 -20.23 -8.54
CA ALA A 94 17.96 -19.06 -7.69
C ALA A 94 18.99 -17.95 -7.99
N LEU A 95 18.70 -16.73 -7.53
CA LEU A 95 19.60 -15.58 -7.59
C LEU A 95 19.80 -14.94 -6.22
N SER A 96 21.04 -14.57 -5.94
CA SER A 96 21.47 -13.90 -4.70
C SER A 96 22.15 -12.57 -4.96
N GLY A 97 22.13 -11.68 -3.96
CA GLY A 97 22.82 -10.38 -4.01
C GLY A 97 24.31 -10.47 -4.31
N ALA A 98 24.96 -11.53 -3.85
CA ALA A 98 26.39 -11.72 -4.03
C ALA A 98 26.77 -12.05 -5.48
N GLN A 99 25.87 -12.69 -6.25
CA GLN A 99 26.14 -13.11 -7.63
C GLN A 99 26.13 -11.94 -8.62
N LEU A 100 25.18 -11.01 -8.45
CA LEU A 100 24.97 -9.87 -9.36
C LEU A 100 25.61 -8.58 -8.86
N ARG A 101 26.49 -8.65 -7.86
CA ARG A 101 27.21 -7.51 -7.32
C ARG A 101 28.09 -6.87 -8.40
N GLY A 102 28.17 -5.53 -8.39
CA GLY A 102 29.07 -4.75 -9.26
C GLY A 102 28.44 -4.25 -10.56
N LEU A 103 27.23 -4.72 -10.90
CA LEU A 103 26.51 -4.38 -12.13
C LEU A 103 25.81 -3.01 -12.08
N ALA A 104 26.53 -1.96 -11.65
CA ALA A 104 25.96 -0.65 -11.34
C ALA A 104 25.37 0.14 -12.53
N ASN A 105 25.72 -0.24 -13.77
CA ASN A 105 25.26 0.43 -14.99
C ASN A 105 24.36 -0.46 -15.86
N LEU A 106 23.89 -1.58 -15.29
CA LEU A 106 23.09 -2.55 -16.03
C LEU A 106 21.73 -1.95 -16.38
N ARG A 107 21.35 -2.10 -17.64
CA ARG A 107 20.08 -1.62 -18.22
C ARG A 107 19.18 -2.76 -18.65
N HIS A 108 19.77 -3.82 -19.21
CA HIS A 108 19.06 -4.99 -19.70
C HIS A 108 19.55 -6.24 -18.97
N LEU A 109 18.64 -6.91 -18.29
CA LEU A 109 18.88 -8.20 -17.64
C LEU A 109 17.89 -9.22 -18.15
N ILE A 110 18.37 -10.17 -18.96
CA ILE A 110 17.55 -11.20 -19.57
C ILE A 110 17.84 -12.54 -18.90
N LEU A 111 16.86 -13.05 -18.15
CA LEU A 111 16.92 -14.29 -17.37
C LEU A 111 15.83 -15.28 -17.81
N ALA A 112 15.19 -15.02 -18.96
CA ALA A 112 14.17 -15.86 -19.55
C ALA A 112 14.58 -17.33 -19.64
N ASN A 113 13.63 -18.27 -19.53
CA ASN A 113 13.88 -19.69 -19.73
C ASN A 113 14.99 -20.23 -18.81
N ASN A 114 14.82 -20.02 -17.51
CA ASN A 114 15.67 -20.60 -16.45
C ASN A 114 14.82 -21.48 -15.52
N GLN A 115 15.34 -21.82 -14.34
CA GLN A 115 14.65 -22.63 -13.35
C GLN A 115 14.48 -21.87 -12.03
N LEU A 116 14.42 -20.53 -12.09
CA LEU A 116 14.43 -19.68 -10.91
C LEU A 116 13.18 -19.93 -10.07
N ALA A 117 13.38 -20.43 -8.86
CA ALA A 117 12.32 -20.63 -7.86
C ALA A 117 12.35 -19.56 -6.77
N ALA A 118 13.47 -18.86 -6.59
CA ALA A 118 13.62 -17.79 -5.61
C ALA A 118 14.62 -16.72 -6.07
N ILE A 119 14.35 -15.47 -5.70
CA ILE A 119 15.26 -14.33 -5.90
C ILE A 119 15.35 -13.56 -4.59
N GLU A 120 16.55 -13.41 -4.05
CA GLU A 120 16.79 -12.58 -2.87
C GLU A 120 16.54 -11.09 -3.18
N PRO A 121 15.99 -10.30 -2.24
CA PRO A 121 15.83 -8.85 -2.43
C PRO A 121 17.14 -8.14 -2.80
N ALA A 122 18.26 -8.58 -2.23
CA ALA A 122 19.58 -8.02 -2.49
C ALA A 122 20.10 -8.30 -3.92
N ALA A 123 19.54 -9.28 -4.65
CA ALA A 123 19.92 -9.60 -6.03
C ALA A 123 19.73 -8.42 -6.99
N PHE A 124 18.74 -7.57 -6.72
CA PHE A 124 18.41 -6.41 -7.56
C PHE A 124 19.11 -5.11 -7.12
N ALA A 125 19.68 -5.09 -5.91
CA ALA A 125 20.17 -3.85 -5.30
C ALA A 125 21.28 -3.17 -6.11
N ALA A 126 22.12 -3.93 -6.81
CA ALA A 126 23.25 -3.39 -7.57
C ALA A 126 22.83 -2.54 -8.77
N PHE A 127 21.66 -2.81 -9.37
CA PHE A 127 21.20 -2.19 -10.62
C PHE A 127 19.80 -1.60 -10.54
N ALA A 128 19.19 -1.56 -9.35
CA ALA A 128 17.82 -1.08 -9.16
C ALA A 128 17.60 0.34 -9.74
N ALA A 129 18.60 1.22 -9.67
CA ALA A 129 18.50 2.58 -10.20
C ALA A 129 18.59 2.67 -11.74
N THR A 130 19.21 1.70 -12.40
CA THR A 130 19.62 1.80 -13.81
C THR A 130 18.88 0.85 -14.75
N VAL A 131 18.29 -0.23 -14.24
CA VAL A 131 17.61 -1.23 -15.06
C VAL A 131 16.40 -0.64 -15.77
N GLU A 132 16.33 -0.88 -17.07
CA GLU A 132 15.29 -0.42 -17.99
C GLU A 132 14.44 -1.61 -18.48
N ASP A 133 15.05 -2.79 -18.63
CA ASP A 133 14.43 -4.00 -19.15
C ASP A 133 14.82 -5.21 -18.29
N LEU A 134 13.82 -5.83 -17.68
CA LEU A 134 13.98 -7.02 -16.84
C LEU A 134 13.08 -8.13 -17.36
N ASP A 135 13.71 -9.17 -17.89
CA ASP A 135 13.02 -10.33 -18.40
C ASP A 135 13.26 -11.56 -17.52
N LEU A 136 12.19 -11.99 -16.86
CA LEU A 136 12.14 -13.14 -15.95
C LEU A 136 11.14 -14.20 -16.46
N SER A 137 10.75 -14.12 -17.73
CA SER A 137 9.80 -15.04 -18.36
C SER A 137 10.23 -16.51 -18.27
N HIS A 138 9.28 -17.44 -18.33
CA HIS A 138 9.55 -18.88 -18.34
C HIS A 138 10.48 -19.33 -17.19
N ASN A 139 10.04 -19.07 -15.95
CA ASN A 139 10.72 -19.47 -14.72
C ASN A 139 9.72 -20.12 -13.75
N ASN A 140 10.16 -20.47 -12.53
CA ASN A 140 9.34 -21.15 -11.52
C ASN A 140 9.02 -20.24 -10.33
N LEU A 141 8.89 -18.93 -10.54
CA LEU A 141 8.81 -17.95 -9.45
C LEU A 141 7.40 -17.90 -8.84
N PRO A 142 7.22 -18.25 -7.55
CA PRO A 142 5.92 -18.09 -6.86
C PRO A 142 5.66 -16.64 -6.41
N ALA A 143 6.73 -15.88 -6.19
CA ALA A 143 6.70 -14.47 -5.80
C ALA A 143 8.01 -13.77 -6.21
N LEU A 144 7.98 -12.44 -6.17
CA LEU A 144 9.15 -11.58 -6.33
C LEU A 144 9.40 -10.74 -5.08
N PRO A 145 10.63 -10.24 -4.87
CA PRO A 145 10.88 -9.18 -3.90
C PRO A 145 10.31 -7.85 -4.41
N TRP A 146 9.00 -7.70 -4.33
CA TRP A 146 8.24 -6.59 -4.94
C TRP A 146 8.69 -5.21 -4.47
N ASP A 147 9.15 -5.04 -3.23
CA ASP A 147 9.69 -3.77 -2.74
C ASP A 147 10.97 -3.35 -3.49
N ALA A 148 11.84 -4.31 -3.82
CA ALA A 148 13.02 -4.06 -4.62
C ALA A 148 12.65 -3.73 -6.06
N VAL A 149 11.68 -4.45 -6.65
CA VAL A 149 11.15 -4.13 -7.99
C VAL A 149 10.53 -2.73 -8.02
N ALA A 150 9.71 -2.38 -7.03
CA ALA A 150 9.05 -1.08 -6.90
C ALA A 150 10.02 0.10 -6.65
N SER A 151 11.31 -0.17 -6.43
CA SER A 151 12.36 0.85 -6.33
C SER A 151 13.00 1.18 -7.69
N MET A 152 12.69 0.42 -8.74
CA MET A 152 13.31 0.55 -10.05
C MET A 152 12.70 1.70 -10.87
N ALA A 153 13.16 2.92 -10.61
CA ALA A 153 12.62 4.14 -11.22
C ALA A 153 12.81 4.21 -12.76
N SER A 154 13.78 3.49 -13.32
CA SER A 154 14.10 3.47 -14.74
C SER A 154 13.40 2.36 -15.53
N LEU A 155 12.73 1.42 -14.85
CA LEU A 155 12.17 0.22 -15.46
C LEU A 155 11.04 0.57 -16.43
N ALA A 156 11.23 0.19 -17.70
CA ALA A 156 10.30 0.42 -18.80
C ALA A 156 9.57 -0.86 -19.21
N THR A 157 10.27 -2.00 -19.19
CA THR A 157 9.71 -3.30 -19.55
C THR A 157 9.95 -4.30 -18.43
N LEU A 158 8.88 -4.96 -18.01
CA LEU A 158 8.91 -6.06 -17.06
C LEU A 158 8.14 -7.25 -17.64
N THR A 159 8.86 -8.31 -18.01
CA THR A 159 8.26 -9.55 -18.53
C THR A 159 8.37 -10.66 -17.50
N LEU A 160 7.21 -11.18 -17.10
CA LEU A 160 7.04 -12.18 -16.05
C LEU A 160 6.14 -13.32 -16.52
N ASP A 161 5.94 -13.46 -17.82
CA ASP A 161 5.08 -14.50 -18.37
C ASP A 161 5.60 -15.91 -18.05
N HIS A 162 4.70 -16.88 -18.02
CA HIS A 162 5.04 -18.29 -17.76
C HIS A 162 5.83 -18.47 -16.45
N ASN A 163 5.25 -18.00 -15.35
CA ASN A 163 5.76 -18.17 -14.00
C ASN A 163 4.67 -18.74 -13.07
N LEU A 164 4.93 -18.77 -11.76
CA LEU A 164 4.01 -19.30 -10.76
C LEU A 164 3.45 -18.20 -9.84
N LEU A 165 3.48 -16.94 -10.26
CA LEU A 165 3.15 -15.79 -9.41
C LEU A 165 1.69 -15.86 -8.96
N GLU A 166 1.47 -15.83 -7.64
CA GLU A 166 0.12 -15.90 -7.08
C GLU A 166 -0.51 -14.52 -6.88
N ARG A 167 0.30 -13.51 -6.58
CA ARG A 167 -0.14 -12.14 -6.29
C ARG A 167 0.89 -11.11 -6.72
N VAL A 168 0.41 -9.96 -7.16
CA VAL A 168 1.20 -8.73 -7.31
C VAL A 168 0.64 -7.69 -6.33
N PRO A 169 1.43 -7.18 -5.36
CA PRO A 169 0.93 -6.23 -4.38
C PRO A 169 0.38 -4.96 -5.04
N ALA A 170 -0.77 -4.50 -4.56
CA ALA A 170 -1.38 -3.25 -5.02
C ALA A 170 -0.40 -2.08 -4.83
N GLY A 171 -0.35 -1.17 -5.80
CA GLY A 171 0.55 -0.02 -5.76
C GLY A 171 1.98 -0.29 -6.25
N THR A 172 2.39 -1.55 -6.48
CA THR A 172 3.71 -1.87 -7.06
C THR A 172 3.91 -1.16 -8.40
N VAL A 173 2.93 -1.30 -9.30
CA VAL A 173 2.97 -0.66 -10.63
C VAL A 173 2.88 0.87 -10.55
N ALA A 174 2.14 1.40 -9.58
CA ALA A 174 2.03 2.84 -9.39
C ALA A 174 3.36 3.51 -8.99
N ARG A 175 4.30 2.74 -8.43
CA ARG A 175 5.65 3.18 -8.06
C ARG A 175 6.67 3.06 -9.19
N LEU A 176 6.26 2.58 -10.37
CA LEU A 176 7.11 2.44 -11.55
C LEU A 176 6.75 3.52 -12.60
N PRO A 177 7.35 4.72 -12.53
CA PRO A 177 6.90 5.87 -13.30
C PRO A 177 7.17 5.76 -14.80
N ARG A 178 8.12 4.91 -15.22
CA ARG A 178 8.51 4.72 -16.62
C ARG A 178 7.98 3.44 -17.24
N LEU A 179 7.20 2.64 -16.50
CA LEU A 179 6.73 1.36 -16.98
C LEU A 179 5.82 1.55 -18.20
N ALA A 180 6.23 0.97 -19.31
CA ALA A 180 5.52 0.99 -20.59
C ALA A 180 4.92 -0.39 -20.93
N ARG A 181 5.54 -1.48 -20.46
CA ARG A 181 5.08 -2.83 -20.71
C ARG A 181 5.20 -3.71 -19.47
N LEU A 182 4.10 -4.38 -19.13
CA LEU A 182 4.00 -5.39 -18.09
C LEU A 182 3.35 -6.65 -18.67
N ASP A 183 4.11 -7.72 -18.75
CA ASP A 183 3.60 -9.04 -19.15
C ASP A 183 3.50 -9.96 -17.93
N LEU A 184 2.27 -10.37 -17.61
CA LEU A 184 1.92 -11.30 -16.53
C LEU A 184 1.23 -12.55 -17.07
N THR A 185 1.30 -12.81 -18.37
CA THR A 185 0.60 -13.95 -18.97
C THR A 185 1.02 -15.29 -18.36
N ALA A 186 0.13 -16.28 -18.36
CA ALA A 186 0.41 -17.63 -17.86
C ALA A 186 1.05 -17.67 -16.45
N ASN A 187 0.40 -17.04 -15.48
CA ASN A 187 0.77 -17.09 -14.06
C ASN A 187 -0.38 -17.69 -13.22
N ARG A 188 -0.30 -17.59 -11.88
CA ARG A 188 -1.33 -18.07 -10.94
C ARG A 188 -2.10 -16.93 -10.29
N LEU A 189 -2.19 -15.79 -10.96
CA LEU A 189 -2.82 -14.59 -10.42
C LEU A 189 -4.33 -14.75 -10.35
N ARG A 190 -4.89 -14.54 -9.17
CA ARG A 190 -6.35 -14.47 -8.98
C ARG A 190 -6.88 -13.06 -9.17
N ALA A 191 -6.07 -12.05 -8.89
CA ALA A 191 -6.40 -10.65 -9.09
C ALA A 191 -5.22 -9.93 -9.76
N LEU A 192 -5.50 -8.85 -10.46
CA LEU A 192 -4.50 -8.06 -11.18
C LEU A 192 -4.33 -6.69 -10.54
N PRO A 193 -3.09 -6.17 -10.46
CA PRO A 193 -2.83 -4.86 -9.91
C PRO A 193 -3.46 -3.79 -10.82
N PRO A 194 -4.18 -2.79 -10.27
CA PRO A 194 -4.66 -1.68 -11.06
C PRO A 194 -3.50 -0.95 -11.74
N VAL A 195 -3.61 -0.75 -13.06
CA VAL A 195 -2.66 0.05 -13.83
C VAL A 195 -3.26 1.42 -14.15
N PRO A 196 -2.43 2.48 -14.23
CA PRO A 196 -2.90 3.77 -14.74
C PRO A 196 -3.57 3.60 -16.11
N GLY A 197 -4.71 4.26 -16.31
CA GLY A 197 -5.39 4.27 -17.62
C GLY A 197 -4.52 4.94 -18.70
N PRO A 198 -4.86 4.77 -19.99
CA PRO A 198 -4.09 5.33 -21.10
C PRO A 198 -3.87 6.86 -20.94
N PRO A 199 -2.63 7.38 -21.06
CA PRO A 199 -1.39 6.70 -21.50
C PRO A 199 -0.66 6.02 -20.31
N GLY A 200 -1.02 4.78 -19.99
CA GLY A 200 -0.38 3.94 -18.98
C GLY A 200 0.29 2.71 -19.61
N PRO A 201 0.88 1.82 -18.81
CA PRO A 201 1.58 0.65 -19.32
C PRO A 201 0.63 -0.29 -20.07
N THR A 202 1.15 -0.89 -21.13
CA THR A 202 0.53 -2.05 -21.78
C THR A 202 0.58 -3.24 -20.82
N LEU A 203 -0.60 -3.80 -20.51
CA LEU A 203 -0.74 -4.94 -19.62
C LEU A 203 -1.25 -6.16 -20.41
N ALA A 204 -0.48 -7.24 -20.39
CA ALA A 204 -0.89 -8.56 -20.84
C ALA A 204 -1.05 -9.49 -19.63
N ALA A 205 -2.21 -10.15 -19.49
CA ALA A 205 -2.51 -10.98 -18.32
C ALA A 205 -3.33 -12.24 -18.63
N GLY A 206 -3.40 -12.65 -19.90
CA GLY A 206 -4.08 -13.88 -20.32
C GLY A 206 -3.49 -15.15 -19.67
N GLY A 207 -4.28 -16.22 -19.58
CA GLY A 207 -3.83 -17.49 -19.00
C GLY A 207 -3.64 -17.49 -17.48
N ASN A 208 -4.24 -16.55 -16.76
CA ASN A 208 -4.27 -16.53 -15.30
C ASN A 208 -5.60 -17.08 -14.75
N PRO A 209 -5.61 -17.74 -13.59
CA PRO A 209 -6.83 -18.23 -12.93
C PRO A 209 -7.57 -17.09 -12.22
N LEU A 210 -8.06 -16.10 -13.00
CA LEU A 210 -8.66 -14.88 -12.47
C LEU A 210 -9.93 -15.18 -11.66
N HIS A 211 -10.03 -14.51 -10.52
CA HIS A 211 -11.21 -14.45 -9.69
C HIS A 211 -11.97 -13.16 -10.03
N CYS A 212 -12.99 -13.31 -10.87
CA CYS A 212 -13.78 -12.23 -11.44
C CYS A 212 -14.83 -11.72 -10.46
N ASN A 213 -14.41 -10.81 -9.60
CA ASN A 213 -15.26 -10.03 -8.73
C ASN A 213 -15.10 -8.53 -9.04
N CYS A 214 -15.55 -7.65 -8.15
CA CYS A 214 -15.46 -6.21 -8.33
C CYS A 214 -14.01 -5.68 -8.46
N GLU A 215 -12.98 -6.40 -8.01
CA GLU A 215 -11.58 -5.96 -8.13
C GLU A 215 -11.10 -5.94 -9.59
N LEU A 216 -11.76 -6.68 -10.48
CA LEU A 216 -11.46 -6.70 -11.92
C LEU A 216 -12.35 -5.78 -12.74
N LEU A 217 -13.23 -4.99 -12.11
CA LEU A 217 -14.13 -4.07 -12.80
C LEU A 217 -13.38 -3.02 -13.64
N TRP A 218 -12.25 -2.52 -13.13
CA TRP A 218 -11.40 -1.58 -13.86
C TRP A 218 -10.84 -2.21 -15.14
N LEU A 219 -10.45 -3.49 -15.09
CA LEU A 219 -9.91 -4.21 -16.24
C LEU A 219 -11.01 -4.52 -17.24
N ARG A 220 -12.19 -4.91 -16.75
CA ARG A 220 -13.37 -5.14 -17.58
C ARG A 220 -13.73 -3.92 -18.43
N ARG A 221 -13.66 -2.72 -17.87
CA ARG A 221 -13.92 -1.44 -18.56
C ARG A 221 -12.89 -1.13 -19.65
N LEU A 222 -11.69 -1.68 -19.54
CA LEU A 222 -10.60 -1.51 -20.51
C LEU A 222 -10.45 -2.70 -21.46
N ALA A 223 -11.12 -3.81 -21.19
CA ALA A 223 -10.98 -5.06 -21.93
C ALA A 223 -11.56 -4.92 -23.35
N GLN A 224 -10.85 -5.49 -24.32
CA GLN A 224 -11.22 -5.50 -25.74
C GLN A 224 -11.42 -6.95 -26.21
N PRO A 225 -12.16 -7.18 -27.32
CA PRO A 225 -12.44 -8.53 -27.83
C PRO A 225 -11.19 -9.35 -28.15
N ASP A 226 -10.09 -8.70 -28.51
CA ASP A 226 -8.82 -9.35 -28.87
C ASP A 226 -8.06 -9.89 -27.65
N ARG A 227 -8.53 -9.60 -26.42
CA ARG A 227 -7.86 -10.06 -25.22
C ARG A 227 -8.44 -11.38 -24.69
N LEU A 228 -7.55 -12.25 -24.25
CA LEU A 228 -7.83 -13.64 -23.86
C LEU A 228 -7.89 -13.84 -22.34
N GLU A 229 -8.12 -12.79 -21.54
CA GLU A 229 -8.32 -12.99 -20.10
C GLU A 229 -9.64 -13.72 -19.84
N SER A 230 -9.59 -14.82 -19.09
CA SER A 230 -10.74 -15.64 -18.74
C SER A 230 -10.91 -15.75 -17.23
N CYS A 231 -12.15 -15.76 -16.78
CA CYS A 231 -12.51 -15.99 -15.38
C CYS A 231 -12.36 -17.48 -15.04
N ALA A 232 -11.64 -17.80 -13.96
CA ALA A 232 -11.60 -19.14 -13.39
C ALA A 232 -12.59 -19.30 -12.21
N SER A 233 -12.95 -18.19 -11.58
CA SER A 233 -13.91 -18.14 -10.48
C SER A 233 -14.58 -16.76 -10.44
N PRO A 234 -15.70 -16.57 -9.72
CA PRO A 234 -16.50 -17.59 -9.04
C PRO A 234 -17.14 -18.59 -10.03
N PRO A 235 -17.67 -19.75 -9.58
CA PRO A 235 -18.27 -20.77 -10.44
C PRO A 235 -19.22 -20.29 -11.54
N PRO A 236 -20.14 -19.31 -11.33
CA PRO A 236 -21.03 -18.83 -12.39
C PRO A 236 -20.30 -18.09 -13.53
N LEU A 237 -19.08 -17.58 -13.28
CA LEU A 237 -18.27 -16.88 -14.28
C LEU A 237 -17.14 -17.75 -14.84
N ALA A 238 -16.92 -18.94 -14.29
CA ALA A 238 -15.82 -19.81 -14.69
C ALA A 238 -15.89 -20.16 -16.19
N GLY A 239 -14.76 -20.02 -16.88
CA GLY A 239 -14.61 -20.27 -18.32
C GLY A 239 -15.04 -19.10 -19.23
N ARG A 240 -15.69 -18.06 -18.70
CA ARG A 240 -16.08 -16.89 -19.51
C ARG A 240 -14.90 -15.96 -19.74
N LEU A 241 -14.83 -15.37 -20.94
CA LEU A 241 -13.88 -14.31 -21.25
C LEU A 241 -14.30 -13.03 -20.51
N LEU A 242 -13.34 -12.36 -19.87
CA LEU A 242 -13.60 -11.20 -19.02
C LEU A 242 -14.34 -10.10 -19.78
N TRP A 243 -13.95 -9.79 -21.02
CA TRP A 243 -14.61 -8.77 -21.84
C TRP A 243 -16.10 -9.06 -22.12
N ALA A 244 -16.53 -10.33 -22.05
CA ALA A 244 -17.91 -10.75 -22.29
C ALA A 244 -18.75 -10.88 -21.00
N VAL A 245 -18.16 -10.64 -19.82
CA VAL A 245 -18.88 -10.63 -18.54
C VAL A 245 -19.50 -9.25 -18.34
N PRO A 246 -20.82 -9.11 -18.10
CA PRO A 246 -21.43 -7.82 -17.76
C PRO A 246 -20.82 -7.21 -16.50
N GLU A 247 -20.74 -5.88 -16.42
CA GLU A 247 -20.15 -5.20 -15.26
C GLU A 247 -20.93 -5.49 -13.97
N GLU A 248 -22.25 -5.70 -14.05
CA GLU A 248 -23.11 -5.97 -12.90
C GLU A 248 -22.87 -7.35 -12.27
N GLU A 249 -22.28 -8.30 -13.00
CA GLU A 249 -21.96 -9.63 -12.50
C GLU A 249 -20.63 -9.65 -11.70
N LEU A 250 -19.78 -8.64 -11.88
CA LEU A 250 -18.53 -8.46 -11.14
C LEU A 250 -18.78 -7.84 -9.77
N THR A 251 -19.38 -8.63 -8.88
CA THR A 251 -19.77 -8.22 -7.51
C THR A 251 -18.73 -8.62 -6.47
N CYS A 252 -18.74 -7.97 -5.31
CA CYS A 252 -17.93 -8.33 -4.13
C CYS A 252 -18.83 -8.38 -2.90
N SER A 253 -18.42 -9.12 -1.86
CA SER A 253 -19.10 -9.20 -0.58
C SER A 253 -18.23 -8.66 0.56
N ALA A 254 -18.81 -7.79 1.38
CA ALA A 254 -18.12 -7.23 2.53
C ALA A 254 -17.74 -8.33 3.54
N PRO A 255 -16.68 -8.13 4.34
CA PRO A 255 -16.22 -9.14 5.28
C PRO A 255 -17.26 -9.39 6.37
N ALA A 256 -17.41 -10.65 6.78
CA ALA A 256 -18.19 -11.08 7.92
C ALA A 256 -17.28 -11.88 8.86
N ILE A 257 -17.11 -11.41 10.10
CA ILE A 257 -16.33 -12.10 11.12
C ILE A 257 -17.20 -13.22 11.70
N ALA A 258 -16.86 -14.46 11.38
CA ALA A 258 -17.58 -15.65 11.84
C ALA A 258 -17.22 -16.01 13.28
N ALA A 259 -15.96 -15.81 13.67
CA ALA A 259 -15.49 -16.08 15.02
C ALA A 259 -14.34 -15.15 15.41
N ALA A 260 -14.35 -14.64 16.63
CA ALA A 260 -13.23 -13.95 17.25
C ALA A 260 -13.17 -14.29 18.73
N ALA A 261 -12.06 -14.87 19.21
CA ALA A 261 -11.95 -15.35 20.58
C ALA A 261 -10.51 -15.35 21.11
N ALA A 262 -10.38 -15.17 22.42
CA ALA A 262 -9.11 -15.31 23.15
C ALA A 262 -9.03 -16.71 23.78
N ARG A 263 -7.85 -17.32 23.76
CA ARG A 263 -7.56 -18.61 24.39
C ARG A 263 -6.19 -18.56 25.08
N PRO A 264 -6.14 -18.62 26.42
CA PRO A 264 -7.25 -18.37 27.36
C PRO A 264 -7.70 -16.90 27.33
N SER A 265 -8.91 -16.61 27.82
CA SER A 265 -9.46 -15.24 27.92
C SER A 265 -8.97 -14.48 29.16
N ALA A 266 -8.39 -15.19 30.13
CA ALA A 266 -7.76 -14.63 31.31
C ALA A 266 -6.41 -15.30 31.56
N VAL A 267 -5.37 -14.51 31.83
CA VAL A 267 -4.02 -14.98 32.17
C VAL A 267 -3.42 -14.18 33.31
N ILE A 268 -2.43 -14.76 33.98
CA ILE A 268 -1.55 -13.99 34.87
C ILE A 268 -0.48 -13.29 34.01
N GLU A 269 -0.05 -12.10 34.42
CA GLU A 269 1.06 -11.38 33.81
C GLU A 269 2.27 -12.30 33.60
N GLY A 270 2.89 -12.20 32.42
CA GLY A 270 3.98 -13.06 31.98
C GLY A 270 3.53 -14.31 31.20
N GLN A 271 2.29 -14.77 31.34
CA GLN A 271 1.81 -15.95 30.61
C GLN A 271 1.44 -15.64 29.15
N PRO A 272 1.51 -16.65 28.25
CA PRO A 272 1.11 -16.48 26.86
C PRO A 272 -0.41 -16.61 26.68
N LEU A 273 -0.96 -15.92 25.66
CA LEU A 273 -2.32 -16.13 25.19
C LEU A 273 -2.40 -15.94 23.67
N THR A 274 -3.41 -16.56 23.04
CA THR A 274 -3.66 -16.43 21.61
C THR A 274 -5.06 -15.86 21.34
N LEU A 275 -5.14 -15.00 20.33
CA LEU A 275 -6.34 -14.32 19.87
C LEU A 275 -6.60 -14.77 18.43
N ALA A 276 -7.62 -15.58 18.21
CA ALA A 276 -7.98 -16.06 16.88
C ALA A 276 -9.12 -15.21 16.30
N CYS A 277 -9.04 -14.90 15.01
CA CYS A 277 -10.10 -14.21 14.27
C CYS A 277 -10.28 -14.85 12.89
N ALA A 278 -11.50 -15.33 12.62
CA ALA A 278 -11.87 -15.91 11.34
C ALA A 278 -12.92 -15.03 10.67
N ALA A 279 -12.60 -14.51 9.49
CA ALA A 279 -13.52 -13.73 8.67
C ALA A 279 -13.64 -14.34 7.27
N ALA A 280 -14.83 -14.24 6.70
CA ALA A 280 -15.13 -14.61 5.32
C ALA A 280 -15.59 -13.38 4.54
N GLY A 281 -15.32 -13.36 3.25
CA GLY A 281 -15.70 -12.27 2.35
C GLY A 281 -15.12 -12.53 0.97
N ASP A 282 -15.61 -11.79 -0.01
CA ASP A 282 -15.10 -11.83 -1.38
C ASP A 282 -14.75 -10.40 -1.82
N PRO A 283 -13.46 -10.06 -2.03
CA PRO A 283 -12.28 -10.92 -1.92
C PRO A 283 -11.99 -11.37 -0.48
N PRO A 284 -11.14 -12.40 -0.28
CA PRO A 284 -10.69 -12.80 1.05
C PRO A 284 -10.14 -11.61 1.85
N PRO A 285 -10.68 -11.30 3.05
CA PRO A 285 -10.32 -10.10 3.77
C PRO A 285 -8.93 -10.18 4.40
N ALA A 286 -8.24 -9.05 4.44
CA ALA A 286 -7.02 -8.88 5.23
C ALA A 286 -7.39 -8.66 6.71
N LEU A 287 -6.71 -9.38 7.60
CA LEU A 287 -6.96 -9.34 9.05
C LEU A 287 -5.89 -8.52 9.76
N HIS A 288 -6.32 -7.64 10.65
CA HIS A 288 -5.44 -6.88 11.52
C HIS A 288 -6.04 -6.72 12.92
N TRP A 289 -5.16 -6.50 13.91
CA TRP A 289 -5.54 -6.37 15.31
C TRP A 289 -5.25 -4.96 15.84
N LEU A 290 -6.22 -4.39 16.55
CA LEU A 290 -6.05 -3.20 17.36
C LEU A 290 -5.96 -3.61 18.83
N GLY A 291 -4.98 -3.05 19.54
CA GLY A 291 -4.84 -3.23 20.98
C GLY A 291 -5.93 -2.52 21.78
N PRO A 292 -5.97 -2.71 23.11
CA PRO A 292 -6.90 -2.01 24.01
C PRO A 292 -6.78 -0.48 23.96
N ASP A 293 -5.62 0.04 23.55
CA ASP A 293 -5.32 1.44 23.32
C ASP A 293 -5.81 1.99 21.97
N GLY A 294 -6.42 1.12 21.15
CA GLY A 294 -6.90 1.45 19.80
C GLY A 294 -5.81 1.55 18.74
N ARG A 295 -4.56 1.14 19.06
CA ARG A 295 -3.43 1.18 18.11
C ARG A 295 -3.24 -0.15 17.41
N LEU A 296 -2.75 -0.09 16.17
CA LEU A 296 -2.42 -1.27 15.37
C LEU A 296 -1.31 -2.09 16.05
N VAL A 297 -1.58 -3.38 16.26
CA VAL A 297 -0.61 -4.31 16.82
C VAL A 297 0.48 -4.59 15.79
N GLN A 298 1.73 -4.35 16.18
CA GLN A 298 2.92 -4.62 15.37
C GLN A 298 3.59 -5.91 15.83
N ASN A 299 4.24 -6.60 14.89
CA ASN A 299 5.09 -7.73 15.22
C ASN A 299 6.32 -7.26 16.01
N GLY A 300 6.65 -8.00 17.07
CA GLY A 300 7.78 -7.71 17.94
C GLY A 300 8.15 -8.91 18.80
N SER A 301 8.95 -8.69 19.83
CA SER A 301 9.41 -9.76 20.73
C SER A 301 8.29 -10.38 21.57
N ARG A 302 7.27 -9.59 21.97
CA ARG A 302 6.13 -10.06 22.79
C ARG A 302 4.87 -10.42 22.00
N ARG A 303 4.69 -9.87 20.79
CA ARG A 303 3.45 -9.93 20.00
C ARG A 303 3.77 -10.39 18.57
N ALA A 304 2.99 -11.30 18.02
CA ALA A 304 3.10 -11.72 16.63
C ALA A 304 1.72 -11.96 16.02
N VAL A 305 1.46 -11.39 14.84
CA VAL A 305 0.24 -11.62 14.06
C VAL A 305 0.57 -12.56 12.89
N GLY A 306 -0.10 -13.71 12.85
CA GLY A 306 -0.01 -14.70 11.78
C GLY A 306 -0.83 -14.31 10.55
N HIS A 307 -0.50 -14.90 9.40
CA HIS A 307 -1.24 -14.72 8.14
C HIS A 307 -2.67 -15.29 8.18
N ASP A 308 -2.92 -16.22 9.10
CA ASP A 308 -4.23 -16.78 9.42
C ASP A 308 -5.11 -15.84 10.26
N GLY A 309 -4.57 -14.69 10.67
CA GLY A 309 -5.25 -13.72 11.52
C GLY A 309 -5.12 -14.00 13.02
N THR A 310 -4.30 -14.98 13.43
CA THR A 310 -4.06 -15.28 14.83
C THR A 310 -3.03 -14.31 15.42
N LEU A 311 -3.37 -13.63 16.51
CA LEU A 311 -2.44 -12.83 17.30
C LEU A 311 -1.94 -13.66 18.49
N GLU A 312 -0.64 -13.94 18.48
CA GLU A 312 0.08 -14.56 19.59
C GLU A 312 0.67 -13.47 20.49
N LEU A 313 0.29 -13.49 21.77
CA LEU A 313 0.93 -12.72 22.81
C LEU A 313 1.78 -13.68 23.63
N ARG A 314 3.10 -13.65 23.42
CA ARG A 314 4.05 -14.57 24.07
C ARG A 314 4.25 -14.25 25.55
N VAL A 315 4.17 -12.97 25.89
CA VAL A 315 4.33 -12.45 27.25
C VAL A 315 3.27 -11.36 27.47
N ALA A 316 2.21 -11.71 28.20
CA ALA A 316 1.15 -10.78 28.57
C ALA A 316 1.64 -9.78 29.62
N THR A 317 1.24 -8.51 29.48
CA THR A 317 1.51 -7.43 30.44
C THR A 317 0.19 -6.83 30.92
N LEU A 318 0.20 -6.13 32.06
CA LEU A 318 -1.01 -5.44 32.53
C LEU A 318 -1.59 -4.44 31.52
N GLY A 319 -0.75 -3.86 30.63
CA GLY A 319 -1.21 -2.99 29.53
C GLY A 319 -1.93 -3.72 28.40
N ASP A 320 -1.89 -5.06 28.37
CA ASP A 320 -2.66 -5.90 27.44
C ASP A 320 -4.07 -6.20 28.00
N HIS A 321 -4.38 -5.82 29.25
CA HIS A 321 -5.72 -5.95 29.81
C HIS A 321 -6.71 -5.03 29.08
N GLY A 322 -7.79 -5.59 28.55
CA GLY A 322 -8.86 -4.84 27.89
C GLY A 322 -9.40 -5.53 26.64
N ALA A 323 -10.02 -4.76 25.76
CA ALA A 323 -10.64 -5.28 24.55
C ALA A 323 -9.73 -5.12 23.33
N PHE A 324 -9.22 -6.23 22.80
CA PHE A 324 -8.61 -6.26 21.49
C PHE A 324 -9.69 -6.20 20.42
N THR A 325 -9.44 -5.52 19.30
CA THR A 325 -10.37 -5.47 18.17
C THR A 325 -9.74 -6.11 16.95
N CYS A 326 -10.31 -7.23 16.49
CA CYS A 326 -10.01 -7.77 15.17
C CYS A 326 -10.76 -6.94 14.13
N VAL A 327 -10.06 -6.52 13.09
CA VAL A 327 -10.64 -5.81 11.96
C VAL A 327 -10.32 -6.60 10.68
N ALA A 328 -11.36 -6.94 9.94
CA ALA A 328 -11.31 -7.62 8.67
C ALA A 328 -11.70 -6.63 7.56
N SER A 329 -10.84 -6.45 6.56
CA SER A 329 -11.05 -5.46 5.49
C SER A 329 -10.85 -6.06 4.10
N ASN A 330 -11.74 -5.75 3.16
CA ASN A 330 -11.57 -6.06 1.73
C ASN A 330 -12.10 -4.91 0.85
N ALA A 331 -12.11 -5.10 -0.47
CA ALA A 331 -12.57 -4.09 -1.43
C ALA A 331 -14.04 -3.66 -1.26
N ALA A 332 -14.89 -4.50 -0.66
CA ALA A 332 -16.30 -4.23 -0.44
C ALA A 332 -16.61 -3.56 0.91
N GLY A 333 -15.71 -3.63 1.89
CA GLY A 333 -15.91 -2.98 3.18
C GLY A 333 -15.05 -3.53 4.30
N GLU A 334 -15.47 -3.21 5.53
CA GLU A 334 -14.77 -3.59 6.76
C GLU A 334 -15.76 -4.15 7.79
N ALA A 335 -15.30 -5.12 8.57
CA ALA A 335 -15.99 -5.63 9.75
C ALA A 335 -15.03 -5.65 10.93
N ALA A 336 -15.56 -5.46 12.13
CA ALA A 336 -14.77 -5.46 13.35
C ALA A 336 -15.44 -6.26 14.46
N ALA A 337 -14.65 -7.00 15.23
CA ALA A 337 -15.10 -7.78 16.37
C ALA A 337 -14.18 -7.53 17.58
N ARG A 338 -14.77 -7.33 18.75
CA ARG A 338 -14.02 -7.12 20.00
C ARG A 338 -13.87 -8.41 20.78
N VAL A 339 -12.68 -8.63 21.31
CA VAL A 339 -12.33 -9.78 22.14
C VAL A 339 -11.75 -9.25 23.45
N ALA A 340 -12.42 -9.57 24.57
CA ALA A 340 -11.97 -9.17 25.89
C ALA A 340 -10.86 -10.11 26.40
N VAL A 341 -9.82 -9.51 26.97
CA VAL A 341 -8.68 -10.19 27.60
C VAL A 341 -8.49 -9.64 29.01
N ALA A 342 -8.43 -10.53 29.99
CA ALA A 342 -8.07 -10.19 31.36
C ALA A 342 -6.61 -10.60 31.64
N VAL A 343 -5.77 -9.64 32.03
CA VAL A 343 -4.42 -9.91 32.54
C VAL A 343 -4.39 -9.56 34.03
N LEU A 344 -4.13 -10.55 34.87
CA LEU A 344 -4.07 -10.43 36.32
C LEU A 344 -2.62 -10.21 36.77
N PRO A 345 -2.34 -9.39 37.79
CA PRO A 345 -0.99 -9.23 38.32
C PRO A 345 -0.47 -10.53 38.92
N LEU A 346 0.87 -10.68 39.01
CA LEU A 346 1.46 -11.82 39.73
C LEU A 346 0.97 -11.86 41.19
N PRO A 347 0.59 -13.03 41.73
CA PRO A 347 0.30 -13.16 43.16
C PRO A 347 1.54 -12.78 43.97
N VAL A 348 1.41 -11.80 44.86
CA VAL A 348 2.44 -11.48 45.85
C VAL A 348 2.49 -12.62 46.88
N PRO A 349 3.64 -13.28 47.10
CA PRO A 349 3.76 -14.29 48.15
C PRO A 349 3.54 -13.60 49.51
N HIS A 350 2.43 -13.93 50.17
CA HIS A 350 2.23 -13.58 51.56
C HIS A 350 3.11 -14.54 52.36
N GLY A 351 4.20 -14.02 52.94
CA GLY A 351 4.96 -14.73 53.95
C GLY A 351 4.20 -14.63 55.28
N ASP A 352 3.48 -15.68 55.65
CA ASP A 352 2.97 -15.86 57.00
C ASP A 352 3.96 -16.71 57.81
N ALA A 353 4.43 -16.17 58.93
CA ALA A 353 4.56 -16.87 60.21
C ALA A 353 5.17 -15.92 61.27
N GLY A 354 4.33 -15.45 62.18
CA GLY A 354 4.70 -14.66 63.35
C GLY A 354 3.50 -14.49 64.27
N ASP A 355 3.01 -15.63 64.76
CA ASP A 355 2.07 -15.74 65.88
C ASP A 355 2.76 -15.20 67.15
N ASP A 356 2.15 -14.21 67.80
CA ASP A 356 2.22 -13.98 69.25
C ASP A 356 1.04 -13.07 69.64
N GLY A 357 0.09 -13.64 70.35
CA GLY A 357 -1.12 -12.96 70.80
C GLY A 357 -0.90 -11.96 71.94
N ALA A 358 -1.86 -11.04 72.08
CA ALA A 358 -2.53 -10.73 73.35
C ALA A 358 -3.50 -9.54 73.19
N GLY A 359 -4.76 -9.79 73.57
CA GLY A 359 -5.58 -8.94 74.44
C GLY A 359 -5.92 -7.49 74.03
N GLY A 360 -7.21 -7.22 73.87
CA GLY A 360 -7.73 -5.85 74.02
C GLY A 360 -9.13 -5.64 73.46
N ALA A 361 -10.14 -5.81 74.31
CA ALA A 361 -11.54 -5.46 74.03
C ALA A 361 -11.73 -3.94 73.91
N ALA A 362 -12.62 -3.50 73.00
CA ALA A 362 -13.61 -2.44 73.25
C ALA A 362 -14.54 -2.26 72.04
N ALA A 363 -15.84 -2.23 72.33
CA ALA A 363 -16.90 -1.89 71.41
C ALA A 363 -17.09 -0.36 71.29
N VAL A 364 -18.03 0.02 70.41
CA VAL A 364 -18.84 1.26 70.35
C VAL A 364 -18.44 2.27 69.27
N GLY A 365 -19.45 2.67 68.46
CA GLY A 365 -19.65 4.08 68.11
C GLY A 365 -19.84 4.41 66.63
N ALA A 366 -21.10 4.57 66.22
CA ALA A 366 -21.51 5.29 65.01
C ALA A 366 -21.47 6.81 65.21
N GLY A 367 -21.38 7.58 64.12
CA GLY A 367 -21.58 9.04 64.04
C GLY A 367 -20.64 9.68 63.02
N ALA A 368 -21.08 9.95 61.78
CA ALA A 368 -21.82 11.13 61.33
C ALA A 368 -20.96 12.42 61.25
N SER A 369 -20.86 12.92 60.02
CA SER A 369 -20.82 14.32 59.58
C SER A 369 -19.86 15.30 60.26
N ASP A 370 -18.98 15.95 59.49
CA ASP A 370 -19.10 17.41 59.42
C ASP A 370 -18.50 18.09 58.18
N MET A 371 -19.23 19.11 57.74
CA MET A 371 -18.83 20.12 56.77
C MET A 371 -17.80 21.06 57.39
N ALA A 372 -16.79 21.46 56.60
CA ALA A 372 -16.19 22.78 56.75
C ALA A 372 -15.87 23.37 55.37
N ARG A 373 -16.44 24.55 55.16
CA ARG A 373 -16.45 25.37 53.96
C ARG A 373 -15.64 26.64 54.26
N ALA A 374 -14.67 26.96 53.40
CA ALA A 374 -14.11 28.29 53.15
C ALA A 374 -13.48 28.21 51.74
N GLY A 375 -13.88 28.93 50.68
CA GLY A 375 -14.23 30.35 50.59
C GLY A 375 -12.96 31.16 50.75
N GLY A 376 -12.35 31.82 49.77
CA GLY A 376 -12.59 32.05 48.35
C GLY A 376 -11.60 33.16 47.93
N ASN A 377 -11.14 33.18 46.68
CA ASN A 377 -11.05 34.43 45.90
C ASN A 377 -10.62 34.16 44.46
N GLU A 378 -11.45 34.69 43.55
CA GLU A 378 -11.19 34.83 42.13
C GLU A 378 -10.12 35.90 41.85
N THR A 379 -9.40 35.77 40.73
CA THR A 379 -9.26 36.88 39.76
C THR A 379 -8.71 36.38 38.42
N ARG A 380 -9.56 36.51 37.39
CA ARG A 380 -9.32 36.88 35.97
C ARG A 380 -7.98 36.53 35.28
N ALA A 381 -8.11 35.76 34.20
CA ALA A 381 -7.24 35.65 33.00
C ALA A 381 -7.21 36.99 32.18
N PRO A 382 -6.48 37.18 31.04
CA PRO A 382 -5.87 36.19 30.11
C PRO A 382 -4.53 36.61 29.40
N GLY A 383 -4.00 35.76 28.51
CA GLY A 383 -2.92 36.09 27.53
C GLY A 383 -1.97 34.90 27.27
N GLU A 384 -2.27 33.97 26.37
CA GLU A 384 -1.96 33.99 24.92
C GLU A 384 -0.48 33.68 24.54
N ARG A 385 -0.22 32.39 24.26
CA ARG A 385 0.37 31.81 23.02
C ARG A 385 1.78 32.25 22.57
N ARG A 386 2.67 31.25 22.33
CA ARG A 386 3.24 31.02 20.97
C ARG A 386 3.91 29.66 20.75
N VAL A 387 3.62 29.16 19.55
CA VAL A 387 4.20 28.01 18.83
C VAL A 387 5.51 28.42 18.19
N VAL A 388 6.47 27.50 18.07
CA VAL A 388 7.54 27.60 17.06
C VAL A 388 7.33 26.47 16.06
N ALA A 389 6.88 26.86 14.88
CA ALA A 389 6.93 26.10 13.64
C ALA A 389 7.78 26.94 12.69
N ALA A 390 8.95 26.44 12.33
CA ALA A 390 9.87 26.92 11.32
C ALA A 390 10.73 25.69 10.96
N GLU A 391 10.93 25.25 9.73
CA GLU A 391 10.80 25.91 8.43
C GLU A 391 10.12 25.00 7.40
N VAL A 392 9.45 25.69 6.49
CA VAL A 392 8.85 25.23 5.24
C VAL A 392 9.78 25.78 4.14
N ASP A 393 10.28 24.94 3.25
CA ASP A 393 10.59 25.37 1.88
C ASP A 393 9.30 25.21 1.07
N ALA A 394 8.70 26.19 0.40
CA ALA A 394 8.75 27.65 0.35
C ALA A 394 7.41 27.99 -0.36
N VAL A 395 6.53 28.87 0.11
CA VAL A 395 6.33 30.29 -0.28
C VAL A 395 4.82 30.56 -0.21
N CYS A 396 4.46 31.69 0.40
CA CYS A 396 3.12 32.25 0.60
C CYS A 396 2.35 32.54 -0.69
N VAL A 397 1.01 32.63 -0.61
CA VAL A 397 0.24 33.74 -1.22
C VAL A 397 -0.97 34.14 -0.34
N SER A 398 -1.26 35.45 -0.35
CA SER A 398 -2.33 36.21 0.32
C SER A 398 -3.62 36.32 -0.53
N MET A 399 -4.78 36.57 0.10
CA MET A 399 -6.09 36.75 -0.54
C MET A 399 -6.74 38.12 -0.24
N CYS A 400 -7.39 38.72 -1.25
CA CYS A 400 -8.37 39.80 -1.10
C CYS A 400 -9.79 39.31 -1.48
N LEU A 401 -10.77 39.69 -0.66
CA LEU A 401 -12.19 39.29 -0.70
C LEU A 401 -13.08 40.49 -1.00
N TYR A 402 -14.10 40.31 -1.84
CA TYR A 402 -15.39 41.03 -1.80
C TYR A 402 -16.40 40.23 -2.66
N ALA A 403 -17.69 40.06 -2.37
CA ALA A 403 -18.52 40.35 -1.21
C ALA A 403 -19.70 39.34 -1.23
N SER A 404 -20.10 38.83 -0.07
CA SER A 404 -21.25 37.93 0.15
C SER A 404 -22.58 38.72 0.28
N PRO A 405 -23.79 38.13 0.53
CA PRO A 405 -24.12 36.70 0.73
C PRO A 405 -25.46 36.23 0.08
N ARG A 406 -25.66 34.91 -0.02
CA ARG A 406 -26.94 34.22 0.31
C ARG A 406 -26.69 32.71 0.41
N VAL A 407 -26.38 32.25 1.62
CA VAL A 407 -26.36 30.82 1.99
C VAL A 407 -27.67 30.55 2.72
N SER A 408 -28.49 29.65 2.22
CA SER A 408 -29.76 29.24 2.85
C SER A 408 -29.56 27.95 3.64
N MET A 409 -30.04 27.92 4.89
CA MET A 409 -30.06 26.73 5.74
C MET A 409 -31.39 25.99 5.55
N ALA A 410 -31.37 24.69 5.26
CA ALA A 410 -32.56 23.84 5.20
C ALA A 410 -32.73 22.99 6.48
N PRO A 411 -33.96 22.70 6.94
CA PRO A 411 -34.24 21.91 8.14
C PRO A 411 -34.00 20.39 7.93
N PRO A 412 -33.91 19.59 9.02
CA PRO A 412 -33.45 18.20 8.94
C PRO A 412 -34.54 17.29 8.37
N ILE A 413 -34.24 16.64 7.24
CA ILE A 413 -35.06 15.58 6.67
C ILE A 413 -34.49 14.22 7.09
N THR A 414 -35.38 13.32 7.47
CA THR A 414 -35.14 11.93 7.92
C THR A 414 -34.46 11.03 6.88
N LEU A 415 -33.43 10.30 7.35
CA LEU A 415 -32.82 9.02 6.89
C LEU A 415 -32.67 8.69 5.38
N SER A 416 -31.41 8.60 4.91
CA SER A 416 -30.91 7.85 3.73
C SER A 416 -29.38 7.63 3.88
N PRO A 417 -28.73 6.60 3.29
CA PRO A 417 -27.40 6.15 3.70
C PRO A 417 -26.33 7.15 3.26
N ARG A 418 -25.50 7.60 4.21
CA ARG A 418 -24.40 8.55 3.96
C ARG A 418 -23.07 7.87 4.24
N ARG A 419 -22.09 8.04 3.35
CA ARG A 419 -20.71 7.55 3.57
C ARG A 419 -19.96 8.55 4.43
N LEU A 420 -19.51 8.11 5.61
CA LEU A 420 -18.66 8.88 6.53
C LEU A 420 -17.19 8.75 6.09
N LEU A 421 -16.53 9.88 5.82
CA LEU A 421 -15.08 9.88 5.59
C LEU A 421 -14.38 9.87 6.96
N PRO A 422 -13.47 8.91 7.22
CA PRO A 422 -12.77 8.82 8.50
C PRO A 422 -11.85 10.05 8.70
N PRO A 423 -11.67 10.52 9.95
CA PRO A 423 -10.88 11.72 10.27
C PRO A 423 -9.37 11.60 9.97
N SER A 424 -8.87 10.38 9.69
CA SER A 424 -7.49 10.10 9.27
C SER A 424 -7.24 10.32 7.77
N SER A 425 -8.27 10.61 6.98
CA SER A 425 -8.17 10.72 5.52
C SER A 425 -7.57 12.07 5.12
N ARG A 426 -6.26 12.12 4.87
CA ARG A 426 -5.59 13.35 4.38
C ARG A 426 -5.93 13.69 2.92
N SER A 427 -6.53 12.76 2.19
CA SER A 427 -7.02 12.95 0.82
C SER A 427 -8.11 11.94 0.49
N PHE A 428 -9.09 12.32 -0.32
CA PHE A 428 -10.06 11.40 -0.92
C PHE A 428 -10.18 11.73 -2.42
N THR A 429 -10.26 10.70 -3.26
CA THR A 429 -10.35 10.85 -4.72
C THR A 429 -11.78 10.63 -5.18
N LEU A 430 -12.38 11.63 -5.83
CA LEU A 430 -13.76 11.62 -6.36
C LEU A 430 -13.95 10.75 -7.62
N ARG A 431 -13.07 9.77 -7.88
CA ARG A 431 -13.10 8.94 -9.10
C ARG A 431 -14.33 8.01 -9.18
N ASP A 432 -15.08 7.90 -8.09
CA ASP A 432 -16.26 7.03 -7.97
C ASP A 432 -17.60 7.75 -8.20
N LEU A 433 -17.58 9.04 -8.58
CA LEU A 433 -18.81 9.78 -8.86
C LEU A 433 -19.28 9.59 -10.31
N ALA A 434 -20.51 9.09 -10.48
CA ALA A 434 -21.19 9.02 -11.76
C ALA A 434 -21.28 10.41 -12.44
N ALA A 435 -20.90 10.47 -13.72
CA ALA A 435 -20.98 11.68 -14.53
C ALA A 435 -22.43 12.14 -14.75
N GLY A 436 -22.64 13.46 -14.87
CA GLY A 436 -23.97 14.05 -15.11
C GLY A 436 -24.90 14.11 -13.90
N ARG A 437 -24.38 13.95 -12.68
CA ARG A 437 -25.16 14.03 -11.42
C ARG A 437 -24.76 15.21 -10.56
N GLU A 438 -25.72 15.68 -9.77
CA GLU A 438 -25.50 16.66 -8.70
C GLU A 438 -25.16 15.97 -7.38
N TYR A 439 -24.19 16.53 -6.68
CA TYR A 439 -23.66 16.01 -5.43
C TYR A 439 -23.71 17.09 -4.36
N GLU A 440 -23.97 16.66 -3.13
CA GLU A 440 -23.89 17.48 -1.92
C GLU A 440 -22.76 16.96 -1.03
N LEU A 441 -21.78 17.82 -0.77
CA LEU A 441 -20.74 17.59 0.23
C LEU A 441 -21.14 18.33 1.51
N CYS A 442 -21.38 17.60 2.59
CA CYS A 442 -21.82 18.17 3.86
C CYS A 442 -20.77 17.98 4.95
N VAL A 443 -20.56 19.00 5.77
CA VAL A 443 -19.73 18.95 6.97
C VAL A 443 -20.64 18.78 8.18
N ALA A 444 -20.36 17.80 9.03
CA ALA A 444 -21.13 17.55 10.25
C ALA A 444 -20.24 17.66 11.50
N ALA A 445 -20.81 18.24 12.56
CA ALA A 445 -20.29 18.18 13.92
C ALA A 445 -20.85 16.94 14.62
N LEU A 446 -19.96 16.18 15.27
CA LEU A 446 -20.32 15.08 16.15
C LEU A 446 -20.28 15.59 17.59
N GLN A 447 -21.43 15.60 18.26
CA GLN A 447 -21.51 16.00 19.66
C GLN A 447 -21.32 14.77 20.56
N GLY A 448 -20.18 14.70 21.25
CA GLY A 448 -19.98 13.73 22.34
C GLY A 448 -20.71 14.23 23.59
N ALA A 449 -21.81 13.59 23.97
CA ALA A 449 -22.41 13.83 25.28
C ALA A 449 -21.55 13.12 26.33
N GLY A 450 -21.04 13.85 27.32
CA GLY A 450 -20.54 13.22 28.54
C GLY A 450 -21.71 12.56 29.27
N GLY A 451 -21.79 11.23 29.20
CA GLY A 451 -22.90 10.43 29.74
C GLY A 451 -23.46 9.47 28.68
N SER A 452 -24.09 8.37 29.13
CA SER A 452 -24.48 7.18 28.36
C SER A 452 -25.54 7.37 27.25
N ALA A 453 -25.56 8.48 26.53
CA ALA A 453 -26.46 8.75 25.40
C ALA A 453 -25.70 8.73 24.05
N PRO A 454 -26.35 8.33 22.95
CA PRO A 454 -25.72 8.28 21.63
C PRO A 454 -25.38 9.69 21.10
N PRO A 455 -24.27 9.85 20.36
CA PRO A 455 -23.84 11.15 19.83
C PRO A 455 -24.83 11.70 18.81
N VAL A 456 -25.20 12.97 18.96
CA VAL A 456 -26.09 13.68 18.03
C VAL A 456 -25.24 14.35 16.94
N THR A 457 -25.60 14.15 15.67
CA THR A 457 -24.93 14.76 14.51
C THR A 457 -25.65 16.03 14.08
N HIS A 458 -24.92 17.15 14.01
CA HIS A 458 -25.44 18.42 13.52
C HIS A 458 -24.72 18.84 12.23
N PRO A 459 -25.43 19.03 11.10
CA PRO A 459 -24.82 19.54 9.87
C PRO A 459 -24.43 21.01 10.02
N LEU A 460 -23.17 21.32 9.75
CA LEU A 460 -22.58 22.66 9.83
C LEU A 460 -22.74 23.45 8.52
N GLY A 461 -22.85 22.75 7.39
CA GLY A 461 -23.05 23.34 6.07
C GLY A 461 -22.78 22.35 4.94
N CYS A 462 -23.35 22.60 3.76
CA CYS A 462 -23.18 21.76 2.57
C CYS A 462 -22.82 22.60 1.34
N VAL A 463 -22.09 22.00 0.39
CA VAL A 463 -21.78 22.56 -0.93
C VAL A 463 -22.35 21.64 -2.00
N ARG A 464 -23.06 22.23 -2.96
CA ARG A 464 -23.54 21.52 -4.16
C ARG A 464 -22.54 21.64 -5.29
N PHE A 465 -22.31 20.56 -6.01
CA PHE A 465 -21.53 20.55 -7.24
C PHE A 465 -22.11 19.56 -8.25
N SER A 466 -22.00 19.87 -9.55
CA SER A 466 -22.51 19.04 -10.64
C SER A 466 -21.36 18.49 -11.48
N THR A 467 -21.54 17.28 -12.00
CA THR A 467 -20.61 16.60 -12.92
C THR A 467 -21.08 16.65 -14.38
N ALA A 468 -22.08 17.47 -14.70
CA ALA A 468 -22.58 17.65 -16.07
C ALA A 468 -21.70 18.64 -16.88
N PRO A 469 -21.45 18.39 -18.18
CA PRO A 469 -20.74 19.32 -19.05
C PRO A 469 -21.55 20.59 -19.31
N ALA A 470 -20.89 21.75 -19.27
CA ALA A 470 -21.51 23.05 -19.40
C ALA A 470 -21.92 23.38 -20.86
N GLY A 471 -23.23 23.48 -21.09
CA GLY A 471 -23.87 24.11 -22.26
C GLY A 471 -25.39 24.00 -22.06
N SER A 472 -26.22 25.04 -22.10
CA SER A 472 -26.19 26.30 -22.84
C SER A 472 -26.97 27.41 -22.11
N ALA A 473 -26.36 28.60 -22.00
CA ALA A 473 -26.90 29.95 -21.72
C ALA A 473 -26.09 30.66 -20.61
N SER A 474 -25.27 31.65 -21.00
CA SER A 474 -24.38 32.49 -20.17
C SER A 474 -24.84 33.97 -20.25
N PRO A 475 -24.35 35.00 -19.47
CA PRO A 475 -22.96 35.23 -18.97
C PRO A 475 -22.86 35.98 -17.58
N PRO A 476 -21.68 36.47 -17.10
CA PRO A 476 -20.33 36.40 -17.67
C PRO A 476 -19.28 35.70 -16.80
N GLY A 477 -18.32 35.07 -17.49
CA GLY A 477 -16.92 35.15 -17.09
C GLY A 477 -16.35 33.99 -16.28
N CYS A 478 -16.30 32.80 -16.86
CA CYS A 478 -15.07 32.00 -16.84
C CYS A 478 -15.08 31.10 -18.09
N ALA A 479 -14.26 31.48 -19.06
CA ALA A 479 -13.97 30.66 -20.23
C ALA A 479 -13.37 29.32 -19.78
N ALA A 480 -13.72 28.26 -20.52
CA ALA A 480 -13.12 26.95 -20.34
C ALA A 480 -11.60 27.03 -20.40
N LEU A 481 -10.91 26.53 -19.37
CA LEU A 481 -9.49 26.24 -19.46
C LEU A 481 -9.30 24.98 -20.32
N PRO A 482 -8.39 25.00 -21.31
CA PRO A 482 -8.14 23.86 -22.19
C PRO A 482 -7.59 22.66 -21.40
N ARG A 483 -7.65 21.47 -22.01
CA ARG A 483 -7.37 20.10 -21.51
C ARG A 483 -6.02 19.84 -20.78
N ALA A 484 -5.30 20.85 -20.30
CA ALA A 484 -3.95 20.75 -19.77
C ALA A 484 -3.81 20.73 -18.22
N HIS A 485 -4.90 20.74 -17.45
CA HIS A 485 -4.81 20.85 -15.97
C HIS A 485 -5.46 19.70 -15.18
N PHE A 486 -5.29 18.46 -15.64
CA PHE A 486 -5.52 17.28 -14.81
C PHE A 486 -4.21 16.53 -14.57
N LEU A 487 -3.49 16.91 -13.52
CA LEU A 487 -2.35 16.18 -12.96
C LEU A 487 -2.63 15.94 -11.48
N GLY A 488 -2.83 14.67 -11.10
CA GLY A 488 -2.77 14.22 -9.69
C GLY A 488 -3.94 14.60 -8.78
N GLY A 489 -5.10 13.97 -8.95
CA GLY A 489 -5.94 13.47 -7.84
C GLY A 489 -6.39 14.38 -6.69
N THR A 490 -6.30 15.71 -6.78
CA THR A 490 -6.63 16.64 -5.68
C THR A 490 -7.68 17.65 -6.12
N VAL A 491 -8.69 17.92 -5.27
CA VAL A 491 -9.67 19.01 -5.53
C VAL A 491 -8.96 20.35 -5.45
N ILE A 492 -9.03 21.13 -6.54
CA ILE A 492 -8.56 22.52 -6.63
C ILE A 492 -9.79 23.41 -6.76
N ILE A 493 -9.93 24.40 -5.87
CA ILE A 493 -10.99 25.43 -5.97
C ILE A 493 -10.31 26.74 -6.38
N VAL A 494 -10.73 27.30 -7.52
CA VAL A 494 -10.18 28.52 -8.10
C VAL A 494 -11.01 29.73 -7.66
N ILE A 495 -10.37 30.77 -7.15
CA ILE A 495 -10.97 32.07 -6.84
C ILE A 495 -10.18 33.13 -7.62
N GLY A 496 -10.68 33.54 -8.79
CA GLY A 496 -9.96 34.45 -9.68
C GLY A 496 -8.73 33.82 -10.36
N ALA A 497 -7.80 34.64 -10.84
CA ALA A 497 -6.71 34.22 -11.74
C ALA A 497 -5.46 33.60 -11.05
N ALA A 498 -5.62 32.84 -9.96
CA ALA A 498 -4.63 31.85 -9.51
C ALA A 498 -5.25 30.76 -8.60
N ILE A 499 -4.64 29.57 -8.63
CA ILE A 499 -5.10 28.27 -8.11
C ILE A 499 -4.74 28.07 -6.62
N ALA A 500 -5.70 27.64 -5.78
CA ALA A 500 -5.43 27.18 -4.41
C ALA A 500 -6.05 25.78 -4.13
N ALA A 501 -5.23 24.84 -3.67
CA ALA A 501 -5.67 23.66 -2.91
C ALA A 501 -5.85 24.09 -1.43
N SER A 502 -6.76 23.61 -0.59
CA SER A 502 -7.25 22.25 -0.36
C SER A 502 -8.49 22.28 0.57
N VAL A 503 -9.26 21.19 0.61
CA VAL A 503 -10.46 20.93 1.46
C VAL A 503 -10.30 21.36 2.94
N LEU A 504 -9.06 21.39 3.45
CA LEU A 504 -8.72 21.81 4.81
C LEU A 504 -9.07 23.28 5.11
N LEU A 505 -8.89 24.19 4.14
CA LEU A 505 -9.14 25.63 4.31
C LEU A 505 -10.64 25.92 4.41
N PHE A 506 -11.45 25.18 3.65
CA PHE A 506 -12.90 25.24 3.71
C PHE A 506 -13.44 24.74 5.05
N ILE A 507 -12.88 23.63 5.56
CA ILE A 507 -13.18 23.11 6.91
C ILE A 507 -12.83 24.13 8.00
N LEU A 508 -11.69 24.83 7.89
CA LEU A 508 -11.24 25.88 8.82
C LEU A 508 -12.15 27.11 8.81
N ILE A 509 -12.59 27.57 7.64
CA ILE A 509 -13.51 28.72 7.51
C ILE A 509 -14.88 28.39 8.13
N LEU A 510 -15.40 27.19 7.92
CA LEU A 510 -16.65 26.73 8.52
C LEU A 510 -16.54 26.57 10.03
N THR A 511 -15.45 26.01 10.55
CA THR A 511 -15.21 25.92 12.01
C THR A 511 -15.03 27.29 12.65
N ALA A 512 -14.38 28.24 11.98
CA ALA A 512 -14.23 29.61 12.47
C ALA A 512 -15.57 30.36 12.52
N ARG A 513 -16.40 30.24 11.47
CA ARG A 513 -17.75 30.83 11.47
C ARG A 513 -18.67 30.19 12.50
N TYR A 514 -18.56 28.88 12.71
CA TYR A 514 -19.30 28.20 13.79
C TYR A 514 -18.84 28.67 15.18
N LYS A 515 -17.52 28.80 15.43
CA LYS A 515 -16.99 29.35 16.69
C LYS A 515 -17.44 30.80 16.93
N ALA A 516 -17.49 31.63 15.89
CA ALA A 516 -17.99 33.00 15.97
C ALA A 516 -19.51 33.08 16.25
N ALA A 517 -20.31 32.16 15.68
CA ALA A 517 -21.74 32.04 15.97
C ALA A 517 -22.02 31.39 17.36
N ALA A 518 -21.14 30.52 17.84
CA ALA A 518 -21.25 29.89 19.16
C ALA A 518 -20.92 30.87 20.30
N ALA A 519 -20.01 31.81 20.08
CA ALA A 519 -19.66 32.87 21.02
C ALA A 519 -20.82 33.86 21.27
N SER A 520 -21.73 34.05 20.30
CA SER A 520 -22.90 34.92 20.44
C SER A 520 -24.15 34.22 20.99
N ARG A 521 -24.18 32.88 21.07
CA ARG A 521 -25.38 32.11 21.46
C ARG A 521 -25.16 30.95 22.45
N ARG A 522 -24.01 30.84 23.13
CA ARG A 522 -23.69 29.75 24.09
C ARG A 522 -23.96 28.35 23.50
N LEU A 523 -23.44 28.06 22.30
CA LEU A 523 -23.46 26.70 21.74
C LEU A 523 -22.21 25.89 22.15
N PRO A 524 -22.31 24.56 22.32
CA PRO A 524 -21.24 23.70 22.83
C PRO A 524 -20.05 23.53 21.86
N THR A 525 -18.91 23.15 22.42
CA THR A 525 -17.60 23.02 21.73
C THR A 525 -17.52 21.81 20.79
N VAL A 526 -17.09 22.05 19.54
CA VAL A 526 -16.85 21.00 18.54
C VAL A 526 -15.48 20.35 18.77
N THR A 527 -15.47 19.05 19.07
CA THR A 527 -14.25 18.25 19.32
C THR A 527 -13.69 17.60 18.06
N SER A 528 -14.52 17.40 17.03
CA SER A 528 -14.15 16.67 15.81
C SER A 528 -15.04 17.10 14.62
N VAL A 529 -14.44 17.17 13.42
CA VAL A 529 -15.12 17.54 12.18
C VAL A 529 -15.02 16.38 11.19
N CYS A 530 -16.15 15.92 10.66
CA CYS A 530 -16.21 14.86 9.66
C CYS A 530 -16.87 15.36 8.37
N SER A 531 -16.42 14.85 7.23
CA SER A 531 -16.98 15.12 5.91
C SER A 531 -17.83 13.93 5.45
N GLN A 532 -19.01 14.19 4.89
CA GLN A 532 -19.89 13.17 4.29
C GLN A 532 -20.19 13.53 2.83
N THR A 533 -20.21 12.51 1.97
CA THR A 533 -20.75 12.58 0.61
C THR A 533 -21.92 11.62 0.46
N ASN A 534 -22.95 12.02 -0.28
CA ASN A 534 -24.00 11.09 -0.71
C ASN A 534 -23.52 10.28 -1.92
N GLY A 535 -23.66 8.95 -1.85
CA GLY A 535 -23.41 8.04 -2.96
C GLY A 535 -24.06 6.69 -2.67
N ALA A 536 -25.01 6.31 -3.51
CA ALA A 536 -25.54 4.95 -3.61
C ALA A 536 -25.15 4.40 -5.00
N HIS A 537 -24.78 3.12 -5.01
CA HIS A 537 -24.12 2.34 -6.07
C HIS A 537 -22.64 2.62 -6.26
#